data_AF-A0A059CDS5-F1
#
_entry.id   AF-A0A059CDS5-F1
#
_cell.length_a   1.000
_cell.length_b   1.000
_cell.length_c   1.000
_cell.angle_alpha   90.00
_cell.angle_beta   90.00
_cell.angle_gamma   90.00
#
_symmetry.space_group_name_H-M   'P 1'
#
loop_
_entity.id
_entity.type
_entity.pdbx_description
1 polymer ?
#
loop_
_entity_poly.entity_id
_entity_poly.type
_entity_poly.pdbx_seq_one_letter_code
_entity_poly.pdbx_strand_id
1 'polypeptide(L)'
;MIFIASVLCEGFSFNFPAFDDRIVPEGNASLSTSHVQLTVSDKGENLGCSMGRATYHDPLHLWDDSTGNVADFSTQFSFVIYSEHNDTFADGLTFFHVPNGSDIPSNSSGGHLALVSRNRDHSDPCTTFVAVEFDTCYYNYWDPQCHHVGIDLNNISSVNYTCVNWLQNKIERDGHINASITYGSSTQMLSVLMIDVEYPNLNVAKLSHSVDLTNYLPEWVMVGFSATTRYRFELPTLHSWEFRSNLRVTDSGNRTNHTSPAERNTGDNVRAKESKSWVWSLIGLGSLLLVALVLGFAWFGYRLNRIGEENDVPSIDEEFDRVTGPKIFYEDMVTATNDLADARLLGEGGFGRVYEGCLLGVNTIFAIKKITPKSRQGIKEYVTKVTISRLRHRKLVQLIGWFHEKKIPLLIYEFISNGSLDSLIQAPNLFDVGKAVLNCTRPSLGIAIPA
;
A
#
# COMPACT_ATOMS: atom_id res chain seq x y z
N MET A 1 -14.35 -0.85 -32.27
CA MET A 1 -13.70 -0.47 -30.99
C MET A 1 -14.03 -1.57 -29.99
N ILE A 2 -13.11 -2.51 -29.77
CA ILE A 2 -13.24 -3.57 -28.77
C ILE A 2 -12.04 -3.40 -27.86
N PHE A 3 -12.27 -2.88 -26.66
CA PHE A 3 -11.38 -3.09 -25.54
C PHE A 3 -12.18 -3.80 -24.47
N ILE A 4 -11.66 -4.95 -24.09
CA ILE A 4 -12.28 -5.90 -23.17
C ILE A 4 -12.41 -5.18 -21.82
N ALA A 5 -13.62 -5.13 -21.27
CA ALA A 5 -13.78 -4.78 -19.87
C ALA A 5 -13.04 -5.85 -19.06
N SER A 6 -11.93 -5.48 -18.44
CA SER A 6 -11.34 -6.30 -17.38
C SER A 6 -12.39 -6.42 -16.29
N VAL A 7 -13.01 -7.59 -16.17
CA VAL A 7 -13.89 -7.90 -15.04
C VAL A 7 -13.06 -7.67 -13.79
N LEU A 8 -13.41 -6.62 -13.03
CA LEU A 8 -12.95 -6.50 -11.66
C LEU A 8 -13.51 -7.72 -10.93
N CYS A 9 -12.63 -8.68 -10.67
CA CYS A 9 -13.01 -9.93 -10.04
C CYS A 9 -13.29 -9.62 -8.57
N GLU A 10 -14.55 -9.45 -8.21
CA GLU A 10 -14.96 -9.30 -6.82
C GLU A 10 -14.59 -10.58 -6.05
N GLY A 11 -13.64 -10.42 -5.15
CA GLY A 11 -13.21 -11.36 -4.13
C GLY A 11 -13.16 -10.63 -2.79
N PHE A 12 -12.98 -11.39 -1.71
CA PHE A 12 -12.96 -10.88 -0.34
C PHE A 12 -11.93 -9.76 -0.16
N SER A 13 -12.34 -8.55 0.24
CA SER A 13 -11.39 -7.47 0.54
C SER A 13 -11.95 -6.40 1.47
N PHE A 14 -11.07 -5.80 2.26
CA PHE A 14 -11.35 -4.66 3.12
C PHE A 14 -10.15 -3.70 3.18
N ASN A 15 -10.40 -2.47 3.62
CA ASN A 15 -9.38 -1.45 3.83
C ASN A 15 -9.80 -0.53 4.98
N PHE A 16 -8.97 -0.47 6.02
CA PHE A 16 -9.11 0.33 7.23
C PHE A 16 -7.99 1.37 7.29
N PRO A 17 -8.18 2.57 6.70
CA PRO A 17 -7.38 3.76 7.04
C PRO A 17 -7.79 4.38 8.39
N ALA A 18 -8.94 3.94 8.91
CA ALA A 18 -9.48 4.13 10.24
C ALA A 18 -10.26 2.85 10.56
N PHE A 19 -10.31 2.45 11.84
CA PHE A 19 -10.96 1.20 12.24
C PHE A 19 -12.42 1.41 12.68
N ASP A 20 -13.23 0.36 12.55
CA ASP A 20 -14.63 0.33 12.93
C ASP A 20 -14.98 -1.04 13.56
N ASP A 21 -16.26 -1.27 13.85
CA ASP A 21 -16.81 -2.44 14.54
C ASP A 21 -16.66 -3.78 13.77
N ARG A 22 -16.12 -3.73 12.55
CA ARG A 22 -15.70 -4.92 11.79
C ARG A 22 -14.38 -5.52 12.29
N ILE A 23 -13.67 -4.83 13.18
CA ILE A 23 -12.56 -5.40 13.94
C ILE A 23 -13.07 -5.90 15.28
N VAL A 24 -12.81 -7.17 15.60
CA VAL A 24 -13.19 -7.80 16.86
C VAL A 24 -11.97 -7.89 17.77
N PRO A 25 -11.85 -7.05 18.81
CA PRO A 25 -10.79 -7.16 19.81
C PRO A 25 -11.09 -8.27 20.82
N GLU A 26 -10.06 -8.97 21.25
CA GLU A 26 -10.11 -10.08 22.21
C GLU A 26 -8.99 -9.97 23.25
N GLY A 27 -9.22 -10.54 24.43
CA GLY A 27 -8.26 -10.51 25.54
C GLY A 27 -8.04 -9.07 26.04
N ASN A 28 -6.79 -8.61 26.00
CA ASN A 28 -6.38 -7.26 26.36
C ASN A 28 -6.35 -6.28 25.18
N ALA A 29 -6.73 -6.70 23.97
CA ALA A 29 -6.80 -5.77 22.85
C ALA A 29 -7.93 -4.74 23.05
N SER A 30 -7.71 -3.52 22.58
CA SER A 30 -8.71 -2.46 22.56
C SER A 30 -8.76 -1.76 21.21
N LEU A 31 -9.97 -1.34 20.85
CA LEU A 31 -10.30 -0.75 19.55
C LEU A 31 -10.65 0.73 19.71
N SER A 32 -10.04 1.57 18.88
CA SER A 32 -10.46 2.95 18.65
C SER A 32 -10.58 3.21 17.15
N THR A 33 -11.13 4.36 16.75
CA THR A 33 -11.23 4.71 15.33
C THR A 33 -9.89 5.01 14.67
N SER A 34 -8.85 5.37 15.43
CA SER A 34 -7.52 5.74 14.90
C SER A 34 -6.46 4.64 15.02
N HIS A 35 -6.68 3.67 15.92
CA HIS A 35 -5.73 2.58 16.16
C HIS A 35 -6.40 1.38 16.85
N VAL A 36 -5.78 0.21 16.69
CA VAL A 36 -6.00 -0.98 17.51
C VAL A 36 -4.79 -1.18 18.39
N GLN A 37 -4.98 -1.16 19.70
CA GLN A 37 -3.94 -1.43 20.68
C GLN A 37 -4.04 -2.90 21.10
N LEU A 38 -3.00 -3.71 20.92
CA LEU A 38 -3.07 -5.17 21.13
C LEU A 38 -2.63 -5.63 22.54
N THR A 39 -2.00 -4.77 23.32
CA THR A 39 -1.58 -5.01 24.71
C THR A 39 -2.11 -3.94 25.66
N VAL A 40 -2.22 -4.24 26.96
CA VAL A 40 -2.60 -3.23 27.97
C VAL A 40 -1.70 -2.00 27.88
N SER A 41 -2.29 -0.82 27.70
CA SER A 41 -1.59 0.47 27.61
C SER A 41 -1.70 1.34 28.87
N ASP A 42 -2.66 1.04 29.75
CA ASP A 42 -2.96 1.90 30.90
C ASP A 42 -1.98 1.65 32.04
N LYS A 43 -1.19 2.67 32.40
CA LYS A 43 -0.16 2.60 33.46
C LYS A 43 -0.71 2.35 34.88
N GLY A 44 -2.04 2.38 35.05
CA GLY A 44 -2.71 1.96 36.29
C GLY A 44 -2.94 0.46 36.38
N GLU A 45 -2.77 -0.28 35.29
CA GLU A 45 -2.96 -1.72 35.19
C GLU A 45 -1.63 -2.48 35.15
N ASN A 46 -1.68 -3.80 35.26
CA ASN A 46 -0.49 -4.63 35.13
C ASN A 46 -0.13 -4.81 33.65
N LEU A 47 0.88 -4.07 33.20
CA LEU A 47 1.41 -4.15 31.82
C LEU A 47 2.10 -5.49 31.49
N GLY A 48 2.35 -6.35 32.49
CA GLY A 48 2.95 -7.67 32.31
C GLY A 48 1.92 -8.78 32.10
N CYS A 49 2.29 -9.81 31.34
CA CYS A 49 1.44 -10.95 30.97
C CYS A 49 0.19 -10.59 30.14
N SER A 50 0.17 -9.44 29.46
CA SER A 50 -0.90 -9.04 28.55
C SER A 50 -0.97 -10.00 27.36
N MET A 51 -2.17 -10.30 26.89
CA MET A 51 -2.42 -11.05 25.65
C MET A 51 -3.64 -10.46 24.94
N GLY A 52 -3.49 -10.01 23.71
CA GLY A 52 -4.62 -9.54 22.91
C GLY A 52 -4.56 -10.05 21.48
N ARG A 53 -5.75 -10.18 20.88
CA ARG A 53 -5.91 -10.37 19.44
C ARG A 53 -6.90 -9.36 18.88
N ALA A 54 -6.78 -9.05 17.60
CA ALA A 54 -7.79 -8.31 16.85
C ALA A 54 -7.99 -8.97 15.49
N THR A 55 -9.19 -9.45 15.23
CA THR A 55 -9.56 -10.19 14.01
C THR A 55 -10.54 -9.39 13.16
N TYR A 56 -10.59 -9.68 11.86
CA TYR A 56 -11.70 -9.21 11.03
C TYR A 56 -12.92 -10.13 11.24
N HIS A 57 -14.12 -9.55 11.32
CA HIS A 57 -15.32 -10.26 11.78
C HIS A 57 -15.82 -11.40 10.86
N ASP A 58 -15.69 -11.29 9.53
CA ASP A 58 -16.07 -12.39 8.64
C ASP A 58 -14.89 -13.36 8.44
N PRO A 59 -15.13 -14.68 8.47
CA PRO A 59 -14.10 -15.65 8.16
C PRO A 59 -13.75 -15.63 6.66
N LEU A 60 -12.47 -15.87 6.37
CA LEU A 60 -11.95 -16.04 5.02
C LEU A 60 -12.09 -17.50 4.58
N HIS A 61 -12.74 -17.73 3.43
CA HIS A 61 -12.63 -18.99 2.70
C HIS A 61 -11.25 -19.01 1.99
N LEU A 62 -10.31 -19.76 2.56
CA LEU A 62 -8.91 -19.80 2.14
C LEU A 62 -8.66 -20.83 1.02
N TRP A 63 -9.38 -21.95 1.05
CA TRP A 63 -9.35 -22.97 0.02
C TRP A 63 -10.66 -23.76 0.00
N ASP A 64 -10.95 -24.39 -1.14
CA ASP A 64 -12.16 -25.16 -1.39
C ASP A 64 -11.81 -26.64 -1.67
N ASP A 65 -12.22 -27.56 -0.80
CA ASP A 65 -11.90 -28.99 -0.89
C ASP A 65 -12.48 -29.64 -2.15
N SER A 66 -13.67 -29.20 -2.57
CA SER A 66 -14.39 -29.78 -3.71
C SER A 66 -13.73 -29.52 -5.06
N THR A 67 -12.98 -28.41 -5.17
CA THR A 67 -12.31 -27.96 -6.39
C THR A 67 -10.79 -27.95 -6.31
N GLY A 68 -10.21 -28.05 -5.11
CA GLY A 68 -8.78 -27.89 -4.86
C GLY A 68 -8.26 -26.47 -5.10
N ASN A 69 -9.15 -25.48 -5.22
CA ASN A 69 -8.76 -24.09 -5.42
C ASN A 69 -8.26 -23.49 -4.09
N VAL A 70 -7.10 -22.87 -4.10
CA VAL A 70 -6.53 -22.13 -2.97
C VAL A 70 -6.47 -20.65 -3.32
N ALA A 71 -6.87 -19.80 -2.38
CA ALA A 71 -6.87 -18.36 -2.54
C ALA A 71 -5.44 -17.79 -2.66
N ASP A 72 -5.25 -16.85 -3.57
CA ASP A 72 -4.20 -15.83 -3.39
C ASP A 72 -4.66 -14.84 -2.32
N PHE A 73 -3.73 -14.24 -1.58
CA PHE A 73 -4.04 -13.08 -0.75
C PHE A 73 -2.92 -12.05 -0.72
N SER A 74 -3.28 -10.80 -0.42
CA SER A 74 -2.35 -9.75 -0.04
C SER A 74 -2.90 -8.93 1.12
N THR A 75 -2.03 -8.58 2.05
CA THR A 75 -2.34 -7.66 3.13
C THR A 75 -1.25 -6.61 3.28
N GLN A 76 -1.64 -5.40 3.67
CA GLN A 76 -0.76 -4.29 3.98
C GLN A 76 -1.23 -3.67 5.29
N PHE A 77 -0.32 -3.32 6.18
CA PHE A 77 -0.66 -2.68 7.45
C PHE A 77 0.45 -1.76 7.91
N SER A 78 0.05 -0.72 8.65
CA SER A 78 0.97 0.19 9.34
C SER A 78 0.87 -0.03 10.83
N PHE A 79 2.00 -0.12 11.51
CA PHE A 79 2.06 -0.38 12.94
C PHE A 79 3.21 0.34 13.63
N VAL A 80 3.11 0.41 14.96
CA VAL A 80 4.17 0.77 15.89
C VAL A 80 4.29 -0.36 16.90
N ILE A 81 5.50 -0.59 17.40
CA ILE A 81 5.74 -1.27 18.67
C ILE A 81 6.51 -0.25 19.51
N TYR A 82 5.96 0.24 20.62
CA TYR A 82 6.59 1.32 21.39
C TYR A 82 6.93 0.91 22.82
N SER A 83 8.19 1.06 23.24
CA SER A 83 8.68 0.70 24.57
C SER A 83 8.69 1.85 25.59
N GLU A 84 8.06 2.99 25.30
CA GLU A 84 8.12 4.21 26.13
C GLU A 84 9.56 4.69 26.42
N HIS A 85 10.43 4.64 25.40
CA HIS A 85 11.86 4.96 25.50
C HIS A 85 12.71 4.01 26.36
N ASN A 86 12.18 2.83 26.72
CA ASN A 86 12.94 1.79 27.41
C ASN A 86 13.77 0.95 26.42
N ASP A 87 15.02 0.64 26.77
CA ASP A 87 15.92 -0.26 26.02
C ASP A 87 15.64 -1.75 26.31
N THR A 88 14.77 -2.04 27.28
CA THR A 88 14.32 -3.39 27.63
C THR A 88 12.83 -3.62 27.34
N PHE A 89 12.55 -4.20 26.18
CA PHE A 89 11.21 -4.49 25.67
C PHE A 89 11.05 -5.99 25.29
N ALA A 90 9.79 -6.41 25.13
CA ALA A 90 9.29 -7.72 24.69
C ALA A 90 7.73 -7.66 24.65
N ASP A 91 7.01 -8.49 23.90
CA ASP A 91 7.43 -9.75 23.23
C ASP A 91 7.07 -9.82 21.73
N GLY A 92 6.60 -8.74 21.10
CA GLY A 92 6.41 -8.65 19.64
C GLY A 92 4.96 -8.48 19.16
N LEU A 93 4.85 -8.34 17.83
CA LEU A 93 3.60 -8.30 17.06
C LEU A 93 3.53 -9.52 16.14
N THR A 94 2.34 -10.06 15.90
CA THR A 94 2.14 -11.17 14.96
C THR A 94 0.93 -10.91 14.06
N PHE A 95 1.05 -11.18 12.76
CA PHE A 95 -0.09 -11.32 11.84
C PHE A 95 -0.36 -12.81 11.62
N PHE A 96 -1.61 -13.26 11.70
CA PHE A 96 -1.95 -14.68 11.68
C PHE A 96 -3.15 -15.05 10.79
N HIS A 97 -3.17 -16.32 10.40
CA HIS A 97 -4.34 -17.09 10.01
C HIS A 97 -4.51 -18.25 10.99
N VAL A 98 -5.73 -18.45 11.52
CA VAL A 98 -6.11 -19.53 12.45
C VAL A 98 -7.46 -20.14 12.06
N PRO A 99 -7.79 -21.39 12.45
CA PRO A 99 -9.12 -21.97 12.28
C PRO A 99 -10.24 -21.02 12.72
N ASN A 100 -11.33 -20.95 11.94
CA ASN A 100 -12.48 -20.14 12.29
C ASN A 100 -13.08 -20.56 13.64
N GLY A 101 -13.30 -19.60 14.54
CA GLY A 101 -13.73 -19.86 15.92
C GLY A 101 -12.63 -20.31 16.89
N SER A 102 -11.35 -20.19 16.53
CA SER A 102 -10.21 -20.31 17.46
C SER A 102 -10.32 -19.27 18.59
N ASP A 103 -10.15 -19.67 19.85
CA ASP A 103 -9.97 -18.78 21.00
C ASP A 103 -8.48 -18.48 21.28
N ILE A 104 -8.19 -17.47 22.11
CA ILE A 104 -6.84 -17.26 22.69
C ILE A 104 -6.49 -18.46 23.59
N PRO A 105 -5.39 -19.20 23.35
CA PRO A 105 -5.06 -20.36 24.18
C PRO A 105 -4.67 -19.98 25.61
N SER A 106 -4.99 -20.84 26.57
CA SER A 106 -4.60 -20.62 27.97
C SER A 106 -3.08 -20.57 28.14
N ASN A 107 -2.59 -19.62 28.95
CA ASN A 107 -1.16 -19.40 29.23
C ASN A 107 -0.29 -19.09 27.99
N SER A 108 -0.83 -18.31 27.04
CA SER A 108 -0.20 -17.98 25.76
C SER A 108 0.55 -16.63 25.72
N SER A 109 1.00 -16.11 26.86
CA SER A 109 1.71 -14.81 26.98
C SER A 109 3.23 -14.91 26.79
N GLY A 110 3.85 -13.79 26.43
CA GLY A 110 5.25 -13.69 26.02
C GLY A 110 5.47 -14.25 24.61
N GLY A 111 6.64 -14.85 24.35
CA GLY A 111 6.94 -15.61 23.13
C GLY A 111 6.05 -16.84 22.82
N HIS A 112 4.79 -16.83 23.22
CA HIS A 112 3.70 -17.70 22.80
C HIS A 112 2.64 -16.96 21.96
N LEU A 113 2.83 -15.66 21.71
CA LEU A 113 2.15 -14.83 20.70
C LEU A 113 0.61 -14.77 20.77
N ALA A 114 -0.02 -15.16 21.89
CA ALA A 114 -1.46 -15.42 21.98
C ALA A 114 -1.99 -16.46 20.96
N LEU A 115 -1.11 -17.32 20.42
CA LEU A 115 -1.42 -18.38 19.44
C LEU A 115 -1.07 -19.80 19.92
N VAL A 116 -0.22 -19.95 20.94
CA VAL A 116 0.33 -21.25 21.35
C VAL A 116 0.21 -21.46 22.86
N SER A 117 -0.57 -22.45 23.29
CA SER A 117 -0.46 -22.91 24.68
C SER A 117 0.82 -23.73 24.90
N ARG A 118 1.48 -23.54 26.04
CA ARG A 118 2.70 -24.27 26.43
C ARG A 118 2.55 -25.80 26.41
N ASN A 119 1.32 -26.29 26.62
CA ASN A 119 0.99 -27.72 26.66
C ASN A 119 0.11 -28.14 25.46
N ARG A 120 0.19 -27.45 24.31
CA ARG A 120 -0.72 -27.74 23.18
C ARG A 120 -0.51 -29.15 22.63
N ASP A 121 -1.59 -29.74 22.15
CA ASP A 121 -1.54 -30.94 21.34
C ASP A 121 -1.24 -30.54 19.89
N HIS A 122 -0.07 -30.92 19.36
CA HIS A 122 0.32 -30.63 17.99
C HIS A 122 -0.53 -31.38 16.94
N SER A 123 -1.34 -32.36 17.36
CA SER A 123 -2.27 -33.10 16.50
C SER A 123 -3.69 -32.53 16.47
N ASP A 124 -4.01 -31.52 17.31
CA ASP A 124 -5.33 -30.88 17.32
C ASP A 124 -5.45 -29.84 16.18
N PRO A 125 -6.28 -30.11 15.13
CA PRO A 125 -6.45 -29.20 14.01
C PRO A 125 -7.09 -27.86 14.39
N CYS A 126 -7.73 -27.75 15.56
CA CYS A 126 -8.29 -26.50 16.06
C CYS A 126 -7.22 -25.52 16.59
N THR A 127 -5.98 -25.99 16.78
CA THR A 127 -4.86 -25.20 17.33
C THR A 127 -3.78 -24.86 16.29
N THR A 128 -4.01 -25.19 15.02
CA THR A 128 -3.06 -24.86 13.95
C THR A 128 -3.07 -23.38 13.63
N PHE A 129 -1.97 -22.90 13.05
CA PHE A 129 -1.84 -21.51 12.62
C PHE A 129 -0.78 -21.40 11.52
N VAL A 130 -0.90 -20.34 10.72
CA VAL A 130 0.19 -19.81 9.91
C VAL A 130 0.33 -18.34 10.26
N ALA A 131 1.53 -17.91 10.64
CA ALA A 131 1.77 -16.56 11.11
C ALA A 131 3.04 -15.93 10.53
N VAL A 132 3.09 -14.61 10.61
CA VAL A 132 4.26 -13.78 10.38
C VAL A 132 4.50 -12.97 11.64
N GLU A 133 5.55 -13.31 12.36
CA GLU A 133 5.96 -12.63 13.59
C GLU A 133 6.93 -11.48 13.29
N PHE A 134 6.85 -10.45 14.14
CA PHE A 134 7.77 -9.33 14.23
C PHE A 134 8.32 -9.36 15.66
N ASP A 135 9.22 -10.31 15.92
CA ASP A 135 9.71 -10.63 17.26
C ASP A 135 10.75 -9.62 17.75
N THR A 136 10.50 -9.15 18.98
CA THR A 136 11.35 -8.21 19.71
C THR A 136 12.15 -8.88 20.82
N CYS A 137 12.02 -10.20 21.03
CA CYS A 137 12.47 -10.91 22.22
C CYS A 137 13.31 -12.17 21.92
N TYR A 138 14.52 -11.98 21.36
CA TYR A 138 15.49 -13.04 21.00
C TYR A 138 16.08 -13.89 22.15
N TYR A 139 15.43 -13.92 23.32
CA TYR A 139 15.90 -14.61 24.53
C TYR A 139 15.27 -15.98 24.73
N ASN A 140 14.29 -16.40 23.92
CA ASN A 140 13.76 -17.76 24.02
C ASN A 140 14.70 -18.75 23.32
N TYR A 141 14.62 -20.03 23.68
CA TYR A 141 15.54 -21.04 23.17
C TYR A 141 15.29 -21.44 21.70
N TRP A 142 14.20 -20.95 21.11
CA TRP A 142 13.81 -21.20 19.73
C TRP A 142 14.14 -20.04 18.78
N ASP A 143 14.56 -18.89 19.31
CA ASP A 143 14.81 -17.68 18.53
C ASP A 143 16.25 -17.62 17.97
N PRO A 144 16.46 -16.97 16.81
CA PRO A 144 17.78 -16.48 16.42
C PRO A 144 18.26 -15.38 17.37
N GLN A 145 19.57 -15.14 17.46
CA GLN A 145 20.16 -14.10 18.33
C GLN A 145 20.01 -12.67 17.77
N CYS A 146 18.80 -12.29 17.36
CA CYS A 146 18.46 -10.96 16.84
C CYS A 146 16.94 -10.72 16.91
N HIS A 147 16.52 -9.45 17.04
CA HIS A 147 15.14 -9.08 16.67
C HIS A 147 14.91 -9.47 15.21
N HIS A 148 13.78 -10.09 14.90
CA HIS A 148 13.59 -10.71 13.60
C HIS A 148 12.16 -10.61 13.08
N VAL A 149 12.02 -10.72 11.76
CA VAL A 149 10.73 -11.03 11.12
C VAL A 149 10.76 -12.49 10.74
N GLY A 150 9.70 -13.21 11.11
CA GLY A 150 9.59 -14.66 11.01
C GLY A 150 8.42 -15.14 10.17
N ILE A 151 8.44 -16.42 9.79
CA ILE A 151 7.31 -17.16 9.22
C ILE A 151 7.12 -18.43 10.05
N ASP A 152 5.96 -18.55 10.67
CA ASP A 152 5.58 -19.65 11.55
C ASP A 152 4.56 -20.56 10.87
N LEU A 153 4.88 -21.85 10.81
CA LEU A 153 4.01 -22.88 10.22
C LEU A 153 3.64 -23.91 11.29
N ASN A 154 2.54 -23.66 12.01
CA ASN A 154 2.11 -24.49 13.15
C ASN A 154 3.27 -24.81 14.11
N ASN A 155 4.12 -23.82 14.42
CA ASN A 155 5.19 -23.89 15.40
C ASN A 155 5.64 -22.46 15.75
N ILE A 156 6.17 -22.25 16.95
CA ILE A 156 6.70 -20.96 17.43
C ILE A 156 8.16 -20.71 17.03
N SER A 157 8.82 -21.73 16.47
CA SER A 157 10.15 -21.58 15.89
C SER A 157 9.97 -21.36 14.39
N SER A 158 10.21 -20.13 13.96
CA SER A 158 10.17 -19.69 12.57
C SER A 158 10.86 -20.65 11.60
N VAL A 159 10.14 -21.09 10.56
CA VAL A 159 10.70 -21.96 9.50
C VAL A 159 11.62 -21.18 8.55
N ASN A 160 11.48 -19.85 8.52
CA ASN A 160 12.40 -18.93 7.87
C ASN A 160 12.29 -17.58 8.58
N TYR A 161 13.40 -16.85 8.70
CA TYR A 161 13.44 -15.54 9.38
C TYR A 161 14.47 -14.60 8.76
N THR A 162 14.41 -13.32 9.10
CA THR A 162 15.44 -12.33 8.79
C THR A 162 15.63 -11.33 9.92
N CYS A 163 16.88 -11.02 10.30
CA CYS A 163 17.18 -10.09 11.39
C CYS A 163 16.86 -8.64 11.01
N VAL A 164 16.23 -7.91 11.93
CA VAL A 164 15.85 -6.50 11.79
C VAL A 164 16.47 -5.65 12.89
N ASN A 165 17.79 -5.69 13.03
CA ASN A 165 18.52 -4.96 14.09
C ASN A 165 18.27 -3.43 14.10
N TRP A 166 17.84 -2.85 12.98
CA TRP A 166 17.44 -1.44 12.90
C TRP A 166 16.13 -1.12 13.64
N LEU A 167 15.31 -2.14 13.94
CA LEU A 167 14.00 -2.01 14.59
C LEU A 167 14.10 -1.47 16.02
N GLN A 168 15.16 -1.79 16.77
CA GLN A 168 15.34 -1.33 18.16
C GLN A 168 15.17 0.19 18.29
N ASN A 169 15.82 0.97 17.41
CA ASN A 169 15.72 2.43 17.43
C ASN A 169 14.29 2.94 17.13
N LYS A 170 13.48 2.16 16.41
CA LYS A 170 12.06 2.48 16.15
C LYS A 170 11.21 2.13 17.36
N ILE A 171 11.50 1.00 18.03
CA ILE A 171 10.79 0.57 19.25
C ILE A 171 10.96 1.58 20.40
N GLU A 172 12.18 2.08 20.59
CA GLU A 172 12.48 3.10 21.61
C GLU A 172 11.84 4.48 21.30
N ARG A 173 11.33 4.73 20.10
CA ARG A 173 11.05 6.09 19.58
C ARG A 173 9.74 6.24 18.80
N ASP A 174 8.73 5.43 19.12
CA ASP A 174 7.39 5.52 18.51
C ASP A 174 7.44 5.43 16.97
N GLY A 175 8.29 4.54 16.47
CA GLY A 175 8.68 4.51 15.07
C GLY A 175 7.75 3.69 14.19
N HIS A 176 7.08 4.36 13.25
CA HIS A 176 6.16 3.72 12.31
C HIS A 176 6.84 2.76 11.32
N ILE A 177 6.26 1.57 11.20
CA ILE A 177 6.61 0.52 10.24
C ILE A 177 5.43 0.28 9.30
N ASN A 178 5.71 0.04 8.03
CA ASN A 178 4.74 -0.56 7.12
C ASN A 178 5.18 -1.99 6.77
N ALA A 179 4.23 -2.92 6.81
CA ALA A 179 4.44 -4.28 6.34
C ALA A 179 3.49 -4.62 5.19
N SER A 180 3.91 -5.58 4.37
CA SER A 180 3.12 -6.14 3.28
C SER A 180 3.40 -7.64 3.21
N ILE A 181 2.35 -8.44 3.24
CA ILE A 181 2.42 -9.90 3.15
C ILE A 181 1.60 -10.34 1.95
N THR A 182 2.16 -11.19 1.10
CA THR A 182 1.49 -11.71 -0.10
C THR A 182 1.67 -13.21 -0.18
N TYR A 183 0.58 -13.93 -0.47
CA TYR A 183 0.60 -15.34 -0.80
C TYR A 183 0.10 -15.55 -2.22
N GLY A 184 0.89 -16.27 -3.03
CA GLY A 184 0.49 -16.71 -4.37
C GLY A 184 0.28 -18.23 -4.40
N SER A 185 -0.96 -18.70 -4.52
CA SER A 185 -1.33 -20.11 -4.52
C SER A 185 -0.65 -20.89 -5.64
N SER A 186 -0.61 -20.32 -6.85
CA SER A 186 0.04 -20.91 -8.03
C SER A 186 1.56 -21.16 -7.91
N THR A 187 2.22 -20.46 -6.97
CA THR A 187 3.65 -20.66 -6.67
C THR A 187 3.88 -21.22 -5.26
N GLN A 188 2.82 -21.37 -4.46
CA GLN A 188 2.87 -21.67 -3.03
C GLN A 188 3.82 -20.75 -2.24
N MET A 189 4.03 -19.50 -2.68
CA MET A 189 4.98 -18.58 -2.06
C MET A 189 4.30 -17.60 -1.12
N LEU A 190 4.60 -17.69 0.17
CA LEU A 190 4.34 -16.64 1.15
C LEU A 190 5.55 -15.69 1.17
N SER A 191 5.33 -14.40 0.97
CA SER A 191 6.37 -13.36 0.96
C SER A 191 6.01 -12.19 1.86
N VAL A 192 7.00 -11.71 2.62
CA VAL A 192 6.91 -10.62 3.58
C VAL A 192 7.87 -9.51 3.18
N LEU A 193 7.39 -8.28 3.20
CA LEU A 193 8.16 -7.05 3.07
C LEU A 193 7.86 -6.16 4.28
N MET A 194 8.88 -5.76 5.02
CA MET A 194 8.80 -4.80 6.11
C MET A 194 9.68 -3.60 5.75
N ILE A 195 9.15 -2.38 5.90
CA ILE A 195 9.85 -1.14 5.63
C ILE A 195 9.66 -0.14 6.78
N ASP A 196 10.74 0.53 7.15
CA ASP A 196 10.70 1.76 7.94
C ASP A 196 10.01 2.87 7.12
N VAL A 197 9.09 3.61 7.73
CA VAL A 197 8.39 4.71 7.06
C VAL A 197 9.30 5.93 6.83
N GLU A 198 10.26 6.18 7.72
CA GLU A 198 11.21 7.30 7.60
C GLU A 198 12.38 6.97 6.66
N TYR A 199 12.86 5.72 6.71
CA TYR A 199 14.05 5.28 5.95
C TYR A 199 13.78 4.10 4.99
N PRO A 200 12.76 4.17 4.10
CA PRO A 200 12.25 3.04 3.32
C PRO A 200 13.21 2.47 2.24
N ASN A 201 14.36 3.12 2.04
CA ASN A 201 15.42 2.67 1.14
C ASN A 201 16.63 2.06 1.87
N LEU A 202 16.71 2.19 3.20
CA LEU A 202 17.82 1.70 4.02
C LEU A 202 17.35 0.57 4.94
N ASN A 203 16.25 0.80 5.65
CA ASN A 203 15.70 -0.10 6.65
C ASN A 203 14.57 -0.93 6.02
N VAL A 204 14.96 -2.03 5.38
CA VAL A 204 14.06 -2.93 4.66
C VAL A 204 14.37 -4.38 5.03
N ALA A 205 13.34 -5.11 5.47
CA ALA A 205 13.41 -6.56 5.64
C ALA A 205 12.58 -7.24 4.54
N LYS A 206 13.10 -8.36 4.02
CA LYS A 206 12.41 -9.20 3.04
C LYS A 206 12.61 -10.66 3.42
N LEU A 207 11.52 -11.41 3.34
CA LEU A 207 11.48 -12.82 3.68
C LEU A 207 10.49 -13.52 2.73
N SER A 208 10.78 -14.75 2.34
CA SER A 208 9.84 -15.57 1.56
C SER A 208 10.02 -17.05 1.90
N HIS A 209 8.94 -17.81 1.92
CA HIS A 209 8.95 -19.25 2.12
C HIS A 209 7.94 -19.94 1.21
N SER A 210 8.26 -21.15 0.75
CA SER A 210 7.36 -21.97 -0.06
C SER A 210 6.51 -22.82 0.90
N VAL A 211 5.22 -22.56 0.98
CA VAL A 211 4.27 -23.21 1.88
C VAL A 211 2.98 -23.53 1.15
N ASP A 212 2.53 -24.77 1.26
CA ASP A 212 1.17 -25.17 0.90
C ASP A 212 0.27 -25.03 2.13
N LEU A 213 -0.56 -23.98 2.14
CA LEU A 213 -1.42 -23.63 3.28
C LEU A 213 -2.46 -24.71 3.61
N THR A 214 -2.83 -25.57 2.66
CA THR A 214 -3.81 -26.65 2.89
C THR A 214 -3.32 -27.71 3.88
N ASN A 215 -2.00 -27.84 4.07
CA ASN A 215 -1.41 -28.74 5.06
C ASN A 215 -1.47 -28.19 6.49
N TYR A 216 -1.85 -26.93 6.69
CA TYR A 216 -1.79 -26.24 7.98
C TYR A 216 -3.12 -25.64 8.41
N LEU A 217 -4.00 -25.26 7.48
CA LEU A 217 -5.21 -24.49 7.77
C LEU A 217 -6.46 -25.15 7.17
N PRO A 218 -7.61 -25.13 7.87
CA PRO A 218 -8.89 -25.56 7.30
C PRO A 218 -9.37 -24.61 6.20
N GLU A 219 -10.43 -24.98 5.48
CA GLU A 219 -11.04 -24.16 4.43
C GLU A 219 -11.42 -22.75 4.91
N TRP A 220 -11.92 -22.63 6.15
CA TRP A 220 -12.39 -21.37 6.74
C TRP A 220 -11.51 -20.94 7.91
N VAL A 221 -10.92 -19.74 7.79
CA VAL A 221 -9.97 -19.18 8.76
C VAL A 221 -10.38 -17.80 9.22
N MET A 222 -9.97 -17.43 10.43
CA MET A 222 -9.93 -16.03 10.85
C MET A 222 -8.56 -15.44 10.52
N VAL A 223 -8.57 -14.16 10.11
CA VAL A 223 -7.37 -13.36 9.89
C VAL A 223 -7.32 -12.23 10.90
N GLY A 224 -6.13 -11.91 11.38
CA GLY A 224 -5.97 -10.90 12.41
C GLY A 224 -4.53 -10.72 12.88
N PHE A 225 -4.41 -10.00 13.99
CA PHE A 225 -3.15 -9.74 14.66
C PHE A 225 -3.22 -10.14 16.12
N SER A 226 -2.07 -10.54 16.67
CA SER A 226 -1.90 -10.75 18.09
C SER A 226 -0.65 -10.01 18.59
N ALA A 227 -0.64 -9.73 19.87
CA ALA A 227 0.54 -9.29 20.59
C ALA A 227 0.46 -9.70 22.06
N THR A 228 1.61 -9.75 22.71
CA THR A 228 1.68 -10.06 24.14
C THR A 228 2.81 -9.32 24.84
N THR A 229 2.75 -9.34 26.16
CA THR A 229 3.86 -8.96 27.04
C THR A 229 4.09 -10.06 28.08
N ARG A 230 5.23 -10.02 28.77
CA ARG A 230 5.50 -10.89 29.93
C ARG A 230 6.11 -10.14 31.10
N TYR A 231 7.45 -10.13 31.18
CA TYR A 231 8.21 -9.44 32.23
C TYR A 231 8.71 -8.07 31.81
N ARG A 232 8.78 -7.84 30.50
CA ARG A 232 8.94 -6.54 29.87
C ARG A 232 7.63 -6.19 29.19
N PHE A 233 7.49 -4.93 28.79
CA PHE A 233 6.33 -4.45 28.07
C PHE A 233 6.76 -3.64 26.85
N GLU A 234 5.85 -3.57 25.90
CA GLU A 234 5.83 -2.68 24.77
C GLU A 234 4.37 -2.50 24.36
N LEU A 235 4.11 -1.54 23.48
CA LEU A 235 2.79 -1.17 23.00
C LEU A 235 2.71 -1.45 21.49
N PRO A 236 2.30 -2.67 21.07
CA PRO A 236 2.01 -2.96 19.67
C PRO A 236 0.67 -2.37 19.26
N THR A 237 0.72 -1.45 18.32
CA THR A 237 -0.39 -0.59 17.90
C THR A 237 -0.51 -0.64 16.39
N LEU A 238 -1.68 -1.05 15.87
CA LEU A 238 -2.00 -0.98 14.44
C LEU A 238 -2.65 0.37 14.13
N HIS A 239 -2.23 1.00 13.03
CA HIS A 239 -2.78 2.28 12.54
C HIS A 239 -3.55 2.15 11.23
N SER A 240 -3.29 1.12 10.43
CA SER A 240 -4.10 0.81 9.24
C SER A 240 -3.99 -0.65 8.86
N TRP A 241 -5.02 -1.18 8.19
CA TRP A 241 -5.02 -2.56 7.68
C TRP A 241 -5.83 -2.70 6.40
N GLU A 242 -5.20 -3.21 5.34
CA GLU A 242 -5.83 -3.62 4.09
C GLU A 242 -5.64 -5.13 3.91
N PHE A 243 -6.67 -5.82 3.43
CA PHE A 243 -6.60 -7.23 3.03
C PHE A 243 -7.38 -7.45 1.73
N ARG A 244 -6.86 -8.34 0.88
CA ARG A 244 -7.48 -8.75 -0.39
C ARG A 244 -7.23 -10.22 -0.62
N SER A 245 -8.24 -10.94 -1.10
CA SER A 245 -8.16 -12.33 -1.53
C SER A 245 -9.11 -12.56 -2.72
N ASN A 246 -8.83 -13.59 -3.52
CA ASN A 246 -9.50 -13.83 -4.80
C ASN A 246 -10.37 -15.11 -4.89
N LEU A 247 -10.41 -15.94 -3.85
CA LEU A 247 -11.31 -17.09 -3.83
C LEU A 247 -12.77 -16.63 -3.70
N ARG A 248 -13.66 -17.31 -4.42
CA ARG A 248 -15.09 -17.03 -4.43
C ARG A 248 -15.82 -18.12 -3.67
N VAL A 249 -16.55 -17.74 -2.64
CA VAL A 249 -17.60 -18.58 -2.05
C VAL A 249 -18.68 -18.75 -3.11
N THR A 250 -18.82 -19.94 -3.68
CA THR A 250 -19.99 -20.27 -4.50
C THR A 250 -21.07 -20.80 -3.58
N ASP A 251 -22.19 -20.07 -3.47
CA ASP A 251 -23.38 -20.47 -2.71
C ASP A 251 -24.02 -21.73 -3.32
N SER A 252 -23.43 -22.90 -3.05
CA SER A 252 -23.96 -24.21 -3.40
C SER A 252 -25.08 -24.62 -2.42
N GLY A 253 -26.10 -23.75 -2.30
CA GLY A 253 -26.92 -23.69 -1.09
C GLY A 253 -28.41 -23.40 -1.24
N ASN A 254 -29.04 -23.45 -2.44
CA ASN A 254 -30.50 -23.65 -2.54
C ASN A 254 -31.00 -24.02 -3.96
N ARG A 255 -31.21 -25.33 -4.20
CA ARG A 255 -32.13 -25.82 -5.24
C ARG A 255 -33.49 -26.17 -4.61
N THR A 256 -34.26 -25.16 -4.24
CA THR A 256 -35.69 -25.33 -3.93
C THR A 256 -36.51 -25.16 -5.21
N ASN A 257 -37.03 -26.27 -5.73
CA ASN A 257 -37.95 -26.26 -6.87
C ASN A 257 -39.24 -25.53 -6.48
N HIS A 258 -39.49 -24.35 -7.06
CA HIS A 258 -40.82 -23.74 -7.03
C HIS A 258 -41.39 -23.60 -8.44
N THR A 259 -42.29 -24.54 -8.74
CA THR A 259 -43.15 -24.58 -9.92
C THR A 259 -44.12 -23.40 -9.91
N SER A 260 -44.12 -22.59 -10.97
CA SER A 260 -45.16 -21.59 -11.21
C SER A 260 -46.51 -22.26 -11.53
N PRO A 261 -47.64 -21.62 -11.18
CA PRO A 261 -48.88 -21.76 -11.91
C PRO A 261 -49.39 -20.41 -12.46
N ALA A 262 -49.47 -20.37 -13.79
CA ALA A 262 -50.47 -19.74 -14.66
C ALA A 262 -51.16 -18.39 -14.31
N GLU A 263 -51.27 -17.57 -15.36
CA GLU A 263 -52.06 -16.34 -15.47
C GLU A 263 -53.54 -16.48 -15.08
N ARG A 264 -54.17 -15.34 -14.74
CA ARG A 264 -55.54 -15.06 -15.20
C ARG A 264 -55.78 -13.56 -15.42
N ASN A 265 -56.19 -13.21 -16.64
CA ASN A 265 -56.62 -11.87 -17.02
C ASN A 265 -58.08 -11.61 -16.63
N THR A 266 -58.38 -10.38 -16.21
CA THR A 266 -59.63 -9.64 -16.51
C THR A 266 -59.33 -8.15 -16.36
N GLY A 267 -59.60 -7.34 -17.38
CA GLY A 267 -59.54 -5.88 -17.30
C GLY A 267 -60.93 -5.26 -17.34
N ASP A 268 -61.02 -3.93 -17.24
CA ASP A 268 -62.14 -3.19 -17.81
C ASP A 268 -61.78 -1.73 -18.14
N ASN A 269 -62.44 -1.16 -19.15
CA ASN A 269 -62.14 0.16 -19.71
C ASN A 269 -63.18 1.22 -19.28
N VAL A 270 -62.74 2.45 -18.95
CA VAL A 270 -63.60 3.65 -19.05
C VAL A 270 -62.88 4.87 -19.66
N ARG A 271 -63.07 5.00 -20.99
CA ARG A 271 -63.47 6.21 -21.75
C ARG A 271 -62.82 7.59 -21.49
N ALA A 272 -62.28 8.15 -22.58
CA ALA A 272 -61.71 9.51 -22.67
C ALA A 272 -62.73 10.66 -22.88
N LYS A 273 -62.25 11.91 -22.73
CA LYS A 273 -62.73 13.07 -23.51
C LYS A 273 -61.67 14.18 -23.62
N GLU A 274 -61.52 14.77 -24.81
CA GLU A 274 -60.57 15.86 -25.12
C GLU A 274 -61.16 17.27 -24.89
N SER A 275 -60.33 18.33 -24.89
CA SER A 275 -60.33 19.33 -26.00
C SER A 275 -59.50 20.62 -25.75
N LYS A 276 -58.43 20.77 -26.57
CA LYS A 276 -57.93 21.99 -27.27
C LYS A 276 -57.36 23.21 -26.54
N SER A 277 -56.37 23.79 -27.23
CA SER A 277 -55.51 24.94 -26.89
C SER A 277 -56.10 26.29 -27.30
N TRP A 278 -55.65 27.39 -26.66
CA TRP A 278 -55.71 28.74 -27.20
C TRP A 278 -54.43 29.55 -26.86
N VAL A 279 -54.12 30.55 -27.71
CA VAL A 279 -52.89 31.37 -27.73
C VAL A 279 -53.30 32.76 -28.26
N TRP A 280 -52.74 33.90 -27.86
CA TRP A 280 -51.48 34.21 -27.16
C TRP A 280 -51.68 35.35 -26.13
N SER A 281 -50.71 35.53 -25.21
CA SER A 281 -50.22 36.88 -24.82
C SER A 281 -48.91 36.84 -24.02
N LEU A 282 -47.78 36.97 -24.72
CA LEU A 282 -46.53 37.48 -24.15
C LEU A 282 -46.47 38.99 -24.37
N ILE A 283 -46.27 39.77 -23.31
CA ILE A 283 -45.48 41.02 -23.21
C ILE A 283 -45.49 41.37 -21.71
N GLY A 284 -44.34 41.35 -21.05
CA GLY A 284 -44.25 41.70 -19.62
C GLY A 284 -43.03 41.15 -18.87
N LEU A 285 -42.66 39.87 -19.09
CA LEU A 285 -41.52 39.26 -18.39
C LEU A 285 -40.16 39.41 -19.10
N GLY A 286 -40.14 39.81 -20.38
CA GLY A 286 -38.90 39.91 -21.16
C GLY A 286 -37.97 41.04 -20.69
N SER A 287 -38.50 42.17 -20.23
CA SER A 287 -37.69 43.33 -19.81
C SER A 287 -36.97 43.08 -18.47
N LEU A 288 -37.62 42.41 -17.52
CA LEU A 288 -37.05 42.15 -16.19
C LEU A 288 -35.84 41.21 -16.28
N LEU A 289 -35.93 40.16 -17.10
CA LEU A 289 -34.84 39.22 -17.37
C LEU A 289 -33.64 39.90 -18.06
N LEU A 290 -33.90 40.82 -19.00
CA LEU A 290 -32.83 41.52 -19.72
C LEU A 290 -32.09 42.51 -18.81
N VAL A 291 -32.81 43.25 -17.93
CA VAL A 291 -32.18 44.11 -16.92
C VAL A 291 -31.38 43.30 -15.90
N ALA A 292 -31.92 42.17 -15.43
CA ALA A 292 -31.20 41.27 -14.53
C ALA A 292 -29.91 40.69 -15.16
N LEU A 293 -29.96 40.32 -16.45
CA LEU A 293 -28.79 39.86 -17.20
C LEU A 293 -27.75 40.97 -17.41
N VAL A 294 -28.16 42.21 -17.71
CA VAL A 294 -27.23 43.33 -17.85
C VAL A 294 -26.58 43.70 -16.52
N LEU A 295 -27.34 43.72 -15.41
CA LEU A 295 -26.78 43.94 -14.07
C LEU A 295 -25.86 42.78 -13.65
N GLY A 296 -26.23 41.54 -13.99
CA GLY A 296 -25.41 40.35 -13.78
C GLY A 296 -24.09 40.38 -14.56
N PHE A 297 -24.13 40.76 -15.84
CA PHE A 297 -22.92 40.93 -16.67
C PHE A 297 -22.07 42.12 -16.23
N ALA A 298 -22.67 43.23 -15.80
CA ALA A 298 -21.95 44.36 -15.24
C ALA A 298 -21.26 43.98 -13.91
N TRP A 299 -21.93 43.23 -13.03
CA TRP A 299 -21.33 42.70 -11.80
C TRP A 299 -20.25 41.65 -12.08
N PHE A 300 -20.44 40.79 -13.07
CA PHE A 300 -19.45 39.79 -13.50
C PHE A 300 -18.22 40.46 -14.13
N GLY A 301 -18.41 41.47 -14.98
CA GLY A 301 -17.34 42.31 -15.53
C GLY A 301 -16.61 43.11 -14.46
N TYR A 302 -17.32 43.69 -13.48
CA TYR A 302 -16.73 44.36 -12.34
C TYR A 302 -15.97 43.39 -11.41
N ARG A 303 -16.42 42.13 -11.28
CA ARG A 303 -15.65 41.06 -10.64
C ARG A 303 -14.38 40.73 -11.41
N LEU A 304 -14.46 40.49 -12.73
CA LEU A 304 -13.29 40.12 -13.54
C LEU A 304 -12.26 41.25 -13.61
N ASN A 305 -12.69 42.51 -13.71
CA ASN A 305 -11.81 43.66 -13.73
C ASN A 305 -11.28 44.07 -12.33
N ARG A 306 -11.61 43.29 -11.29
CA ARG A 306 -10.98 43.31 -9.96
C ARG A 306 -10.10 42.08 -9.70
N ILE A 307 -9.85 41.27 -10.74
CA ILE A 307 -8.86 40.18 -10.79
C ILE A 307 -7.73 40.62 -11.74
N GLY A 308 -7.23 41.83 -11.50
CA GLY A 308 -6.09 42.43 -12.18
C GLY A 308 -5.43 43.41 -11.20
N GLU A 309 -4.15 43.17 -10.90
CA GLU A 309 -3.32 43.93 -9.96
C GLU A 309 -3.86 44.04 -8.52
N GLU A 310 -3.65 42.99 -7.71
CA GLU A 310 -2.52 42.99 -6.76
C GLU A 310 -2.14 41.54 -6.41
N ASN A 311 -0.94 41.33 -5.89
CA ASN A 311 -0.32 40.00 -5.77
C ASN A 311 -0.74 39.29 -4.48
N ASP A 312 -1.24 38.07 -4.61
CA ASP A 312 -0.80 36.95 -3.78
C ASP A 312 -0.95 35.66 -4.61
N VAL A 313 0.15 35.31 -5.29
CA VAL A 313 0.30 33.98 -5.89
C VAL A 313 0.71 33.06 -4.74
N PRO A 314 -0.07 32.01 -4.40
CA PRO A 314 0.38 30.97 -3.47
C PRO A 314 1.79 30.56 -3.88
N SER A 315 2.74 30.61 -2.94
CA SER A 315 4.13 30.35 -3.30
C SER A 315 4.21 28.97 -3.95
N ILE A 316 5.13 28.82 -4.90
CA ILE A 316 5.32 27.52 -5.56
C ILE A 316 5.62 26.43 -4.51
N ASP A 317 6.19 26.83 -3.39
CA ASP A 317 6.46 26.02 -2.21
C ASP A 317 5.17 25.50 -1.50
N GLU A 318 4.07 26.28 -1.43
CA GLU A 318 2.79 25.85 -0.80
C GLU A 318 2.08 24.69 -1.55
N GLU A 319 2.27 24.57 -2.87
CA GLU A 319 1.78 23.40 -3.62
C GLU A 319 2.71 22.18 -3.41
N PHE A 320 4.00 22.41 -3.15
CA PHE A 320 4.99 21.35 -2.91
C PHE A 320 5.02 20.80 -1.49
N ASP A 321 4.65 21.58 -0.48
CA ASP A 321 4.50 21.10 0.91
C ASP A 321 3.40 20.02 1.05
N ARG A 322 2.53 19.88 0.04
CA ARG A 322 1.49 18.83 -0.05
C ARG A 322 1.97 17.56 -0.77
N VAL A 323 3.20 17.53 -1.28
CA VAL A 323 3.71 16.43 -2.13
C VAL A 323 4.58 15.47 -1.30
N THR A 324 4.00 14.34 -0.88
CA THR A 324 4.71 13.29 -0.13
C THR A 324 5.41 12.27 -1.03
N GLY A 325 6.75 12.28 -1.01
CA GLY A 325 7.64 11.30 -1.62
C GLY A 325 9.11 11.55 -1.23
N PRO A 326 10.06 10.66 -1.56
CA PRO A 326 11.46 10.79 -1.14
C PRO A 326 12.14 12.02 -1.78
N LYS A 327 12.30 13.07 -0.97
CA LYS A 327 13.03 14.30 -1.29
C LYS A 327 14.52 14.05 -1.00
N ILE A 328 15.37 14.16 -2.02
CA ILE A 328 16.83 14.01 -1.87
C ILE A 328 17.43 15.38 -1.50
N PHE A 329 18.49 15.43 -0.69
CA PHE A 329 19.12 16.68 -0.27
C PHE A 329 20.11 17.22 -1.31
N TYR A 330 20.33 18.55 -1.31
CA TYR A 330 21.17 19.23 -2.31
C TYR A 330 22.64 18.78 -2.30
N GLU A 331 23.19 18.47 -1.12
CA GLU A 331 24.61 18.14 -0.93
C GLU A 331 24.99 16.80 -1.59
N ASP A 332 24.10 15.80 -1.47
CA ASP A 332 24.21 14.52 -2.18
C ASP A 332 24.17 14.71 -3.70
N MET A 333 23.32 15.63 -4.17
CA MET A 333 23.09 15.89 -5.60
C MET A 333 24.29 16.60 -6.27
N VAL A 334 24.88 17.62 -5.63
CA VAL A 334 26.07 18.30 -6.16
C VAL A 334 27.24 17.32 -6.28
N THR A 335 27.44 16.49 -5.25
CA THR A 335 28.46 15.44 -5.21
C THR A 335 28.22 14.38 -6.30
N ALA A 336 26.98 13.90 -6.45
CA ALA A 336 26.64 12.87 -7.43
C ALA A 336 26.72 13.33 -8.90
N THR A 337 26.45 14.62 -9.17
CA THR A 337 26.38 15.17 -10.54
C THR A 337 27.67 15.87 -11.00
N ASN A 338 28.57 16.21 -10.08
CA ASN A 338 29.70 17.11 -10.34
C ASN A 338 29.21 18.44 -10.97
N ASP A 339 28.28 19.09 -10.25
CA ASP A 339 27.61 20.35 -10.59
C ASP A 339 26.94 20.39 -11.98
N LEU A 340 26.31 19.28 -12.38
CA LEU A 340 25.57 19.13 -13.65
C LEU A 340 26.38 19.55 -14.90
N ALA A 341 27.69 19.32 -14.91
CA ALA A 341 28.55 19.65 -16.04
C ALA A 341 28.09 19.01 -17.36
N ASP A 342 28.10 19.76 -18.46
CA ASP A 342 27.65 19.30 -19.79
C ASP A 342 28.41 18.06 -20.30
N ALA A 343 29.60 17.76 -19.75
CA ALA A 343 30.37 16.53 -20.01
C ALA A 343 29.64 15.22 -19.60
N ARG A 344 28.58 15.32 -18.78
CA ARG A 344 27.68 14.24 -18.36
C ARG A 344 26.27 14.35 -18.96
N LEU A 345 26.05 15.19 -19.97
CA LEU A 345 24.75 15.31 -20.65
C LEU A 345 24.45 14.02 -21.43
N LEU A 346 23.34 13.38 -21.07
CA LEU A 346 22.80 12.15 -21.68
C LEU A 346 21.80 12.45 -22.81
N GLY A 347 21.16 13.62 -22.79
CA GLY A 347 20.24 14.07 -23.84
C GLY A 347 19.53 15.39 -23.51
N GLU A 348 18.99 16.06 -24.53
CA GLU A 348 18.22 17.30 -24.41
C GLU A 348 16.96 17.22 -25.28
N GLY A 349 15.83 17.70 -24.76
CA GLY A 349 14.56 17.75 -25.48
C GLY A 349 13.62 18.83 -24.91
N GLY A 350 12.40 18.93 -25.47
CA GLY A 350 11.45 20.00 -25.13
C GLY A 350 11.06 20.08 -23.65
N PHE A 351 11.24 18.99 -22.89
CA PHE A 351 10.90 18.86 -21.47
C PHE A 351 12.11 18.92 -20.53
N GLY A 352 13.30 19.26 -21.03
CA GLY A 352 14.49 19.45 -20.20
C GLY A 352 15.76 18.75 -20.70
N ARG A 353 16.81 18.83 -19.88
CA ARG A 353 18.11 18.17 -20.07
C ARG A 353 18.24 16.97 -19.15
N VAL A 354 18.99 15.96 -19.57
CA VAL A 354 19.22 14.72 -18.84
C VAL A 354 20.71 14.58 -18.56
N TYR A 355 21.08 14.30 -17.32
CA TYR A 355 22.47 14.15 -16.89
C TYR A 355 22.72 12.80 -16.23
N GLU A 356 23.95 12.30 -16.38
CA GLU A 356 24.45 11.11 -15.69
C GLU A 356 24.86 11.46 -14.27
N GLY A 357 24.23 10.82 -13.27
CA GLY A 357 24.61 10.90 -11.87
C GLY A 357 25.30 9.61 -11.42
N CYS A 358 26.33 9.73 -10.56
CA CYS A 358 26.93 8.60 -9.88
C CYS A 358 27.19 9.00 -8.43
N LEU A 359 26.51 8.34 -7.48
CA LEU A 359 26.65 8.64 -6.06
C LEU A 359 27.89 7.92 -5.50
N LEU A 360 28.90 8.71 -5.10
CA LEU A 360 30.13 8.21 -4.49
C LEU A 360 29.80 7.49 -3.17
N GLY A 361 30.09 6.18 -3.13
CA GLY A 361 29.78 5.30 -1.99
C GLY A 361 28.92 4.08 -2.37
N VAL A 362 28.05 4.19 -3.38
CA VAL A 362 27.09 3.11 -3.76
C VAL A 362 27.32 2.59 -5.19
N ASN A 363 28.24 3.21 -5.94
CA ASN A 363 28.66 2.81 -7.30
C ASN A 363 27.50 2.51 -8.28
N THR A 364 26.37 3.21 -8.10
CA THR A 364 25.15 3.04 -8.88
C THR A 364 24.93 4.28 -9.75
N ILE A 365 24.55 4.05 -11.01
CA ILE A 365 24.35 5.09 -12.03
C ILE A 365 22.87 5.51 -12.04
N PHE A 366 22.63 6.81 -12.16
CA PHE A 366 21.28 7.41 -12.18
C PHE A 366 21.11 8.37 -13.36
N ALA A 367 19.87 8.52 -13.83
CA ALA A 367 19.50 9.49 -14.86
C ALA A 367 18.73 10.67 -14.24
N ILE A 368 19.26 11.89 -14.37
CA ILE A 368 18.76 13.09 -13.70
C ILE A 368 18.18 14.04 -14.74
N LYS A 369 16.85 14.15 -14.82
CA LYS A 369 16.13 15.06 -15.72
C LYS A 369 15.94 16.42 -15.05
N LYS A 370 16.69 17.41 -15.51
CA LYS A 370 16.52 18.84 -15.16
C LYS A 370 15.41 19.44 -16.02
N ILE A 371 14.27 19.75 -15.41
CA ILE A 371 13.14 20.35 -16.12
C ILE A 371 13.45 21.84 -16.34
N THR A 372 13.36 22.30 -17.59
CA THR A 372 13.58 23.71 -17.92
C THR A 372 12.28 24.50 -17.68
N PRO A 373 12.25 25.50 -16.76
CA PRO A 373 11.03 26.23 -16.42
C PRO A 373 10.67 27.30 -17.48
N LYS A 374 10.40 26.87 -18.72
CA LYS A 374 9.98 27.73 -19.84
C LYS A 374 8.46 27.83 -20.01
N SER A 375 7.66 27.11 -19.23
CA SER A 375 6.19 27.08 -19.33
C SER A 375 5.53 26.60 -18.03
N ARG A 376 4.34 27.13 -17.72
CA ARG A 376 3.43 26.59 -16.67
C ARG A 376 3.15 25.08 -16.86
N GLN A 377 3.18 24.61 -18.10
CA GLN A 377 2.92 23.21 -18.41
C GLN A 377 4.01 22.26 -17.88
N GLY A 378 5.29 22.65 -17.94
CA GLY A 378 6.39 21.83 -17.41
C GLY A 378 6.36 21.68 -15.89
N ILE A 379 5.86 22.69 -15.17
CA ILE A 379 5.62 22.61 -13.72
C ILE A 379 4.45 21.67 -13.43
N LYS A 380 3.34 21.79 -14.16
CA LYS A 380 2.18 20.90 -14.01
C LYS A 380 2.54 19.43 -14.29
N GLU A 381 3.35 19.18 -15.32
CA GLU A 381 3.86 17.84 -15.64
C GLU A 381 4.84 17.33 -14.58
N TYR A 382 5.68 18.19 -14.00
CA TYR A 382 6.55 17.84 -12.87
C TYR A 382 5.73 17.43 -11.64
N VAL A 383 4.80 18.26 -11.20
CA VAL A 383 3.88 17.95 -10.07
C VAL A 383 3.16 16.63 -10.35
N THR A 384 2.57 16.49 -11.54
CA THR A 384 1.88 15.26 -11.96
C THR A 384 2.79 14.04 -11.92
N LYS A 385 4.04 14.13 -12.40
CA LYS A 385 5.01 13.01 -12.39
C LYS A 385 5.50 12.67 -10.98
N VAL A 386 5.59 13.64 -10.07
CA VAL A 386 5.89 13.36 -8.65
C VAL A 386 4.67 12.75 -7.94
N THR A 387 3.44 13.26 -8.14
CA THR A 387 2.22 12.67 -7.57
C THR A 387 1.99 11.24 -8.06
N ILE A 388 2.23 10.97 -9.35
CA ILE A 388 2.06 9.65 -9.99
C ILE A 388 3.26 8.72 -9.75
N SER A 389 4.36 9.18 -9.15
CA SER A 389 5.56 8.36 -8.86
C SER A 389 5.29 7.10 -8.03
N ARG A 390 4.15 7.03 -7.33
CA ARG A 390 3.68 5.85 -6.59
C ARG A 390 3.27 4.68 -7.50
N LEU A 391 3.03 4.91 -8.80
CA LEU A 391 2.71 3.84 -9.76
C LEU A 391 3.95 3.02 -10.14
N ARG A 392 4.24 1.99 -9.35
CA ARG A 392 5.25 0.98 -9.67
C ARG A 392 4.68 -0.02 -10.69
N HIS A 393 5.20 -0.02 -11.92
CA HIS A 393 4.83 -0.99 -12.94
C HIS A 393 6.07 -1.50 -13.69
N ARG A 394 6.11 -2.80 -13.99
CA ARG A 394 7.27 -3.54 -14.56
C ARG A 394 7.69 -3.11 -15.98
N LYS A 395 7.09 -2.04 -16.52
CA LYS A 395 7.35 -1.43 -17.83
C LYS A 395 7.50 0.10 -17.76
N LEU A 396 7.53 0.69 -16.57
CA LEU A 396 7.78 2.12 -16.35
C LEU A 396 9.16 2.29 -15.70
N VAL A 397 9.88 3.34 -16.11
CA VAL A 397 11.15 3.72 -15.48
C VAL A 397 10.86 4.23 -14.07
N GLN A 398 11.44 3.60 -13.05
CA GLN A 398 11.17 3.97 -11.66
C GLN A 398 11.78 5.34 -11.35
N LEU A 399 10.94 6.27 -10.85
CA LEU A 399 11.41 7.48 -10.20
C LEU A 399 11.97 7.10 -8.83
N ILE A 400 13.25 7.37 -8.62
CA ILE A 400 13.97 7.10 -7.37
C ILE A 400 13.75 8.25 -6.38
N GLY A 401 13.70 9.48 -6.88
CA GLY A 401 13.46 10.66 -6.06
C GLY A 401 13.28 11.92 -6.89
N TRP A 402 13.04 13.02 -6.21
CA TRP A 402 12.91 14.34 -6.79
C TRP A 402 13.62 15.37 -5.93
N PHE A 403 14.02 16.47 -6.55
CA PHE A 403 14.68 17.59 -5.89
C PHE A 403 14.02 18.89 -6.32
N HIS A 404 13.66 19.71 -5.33
CA HIS A 404 13.15 21.05 -5.54
C HIS A 404 13.72 21.98 -4.45
N GLU A 405 14.72 22.74 -4.83
CA GLU A 405 15.27 23.84 -4.04
C GLU A 405 15.78 24.92 -5.00
N LYS A 406 15.77 26.19 -4.58
CA LYS A 406 16.29 27.33 -5.36
C LYS A 406 15.71 27.44 -6.78
N LYS A 407 14.45 27.01 -6.99
CA LYS A 407 13.70 27.00 -8.27
C LYS A 407 14.26 26.06 -9.36
N ILE A 408 15.00 25.01 -9.00
CA ILE A 408 15.52 24.01 -9.94
C ILE A 408 14.77 22.68 -9.76
N PRO A 409 13.69 22.40 -10.52
CA PRO A 409 12.99 21.13 -10.49
C PRO A 409 13.78 20.02 -11.18
N LEU A 410 14.14 18.97 -10.44
CA LEU A 410 14.85 17.78 -10.95
C LEU A 410 14.08 16.50 -10.62
N LEU A 411 14.08 15.55 -11.56
CA LEU A 411 13.57 14.19 -11.39
C LEU A 411 14.72 13.19 -11.55
N ILE A 412 14.81 12.23 -10.62
CA ILE A 412 15.92 11.28 -10.53
C ILE A 412 15.36 9.88 -10.79
N TYR A 413 15.88 9.21 -11.83
CA TYR A 413 15.43 7.92 -12.31
C TYR A 413 16.54 6.87 -12.22
N GLU A 414 16.12 5.60 -12.15
CA GLU A 414 17.01 4.46 -12.39
C GLU A 414 17.61 4.53 -13.80
N PHE A 415 18.91 4.25 -13.93
CA PHE A 415 19.57 4.19 -15.22
C PHE A 415 19.23 2.87 -15.95
N ILE A 416 18.78 2.97 -17.20
CA ILE A 416 18.43 1.80 -18.03
C ILE A 416 19.32 1.78 -19.28
N SER A 417 20.03 0.66 -19.48
CA SER A 417 21.04 0.48 -20.53
C SER A 417 20.49 0.16 -21.93
N ASN A 418 19.19 -0.10 -22.09
CA ASN A 418 18.65 -0.79 -23.26
C ASN A 418 18.10 0.13 -24.38
N GLY A 419 18.61 1.35 -24.49
CA GLY A 419 18.24 2.28 -25.57
C GLY A 419 16.80 2.83 -25.47
N SER A 420 16.31 3.41 -26.58
CA SER A 420 14.95 3.97 -26.63
C SER A 420 13.92 3.00 -27.19
N LEU A 421 12.66 3.13 -26.74
CA LEU A 421 11.54 2.37 -27.30
C LEU A 421 11.41 2.58 -28.82
N ASP A 422 11.72 3.80 -29.29
CA ASP A 422 11.72 4.16 -30.72
C ASP A 422 12.82 3.40 -31.47
N SER A 423 14.03 3.29 -30.91
CA SER A 423 15.09 2.44 -31.47
C SER A 423 14.79 0.94 -31.39
N LEU A 424 13.98 0.50 -30.43
CA LEU A 424 13.57 -0.91 -30.29
C LEU A 424 12.50 -1.30 -31.32
N ILE A 425 11.60 -0.38 -31.68
CA ILE A 425 10.54 -0.60 -32.68
C ILE A 425 11.12 -0.64 -34.10
N GLN A 426 12.24 0.05 -34.35
CA GLN A 426 12.86 0.15 -35.68
C GLN A 426 13.86 -0.99 -36.01
N ALA A 427 14.10 -1.94 -35.09
CA ALA A 427 15.10 -3.00 -35.25
C ALA A 427 14.46 -4.38 -35.57
N PRO A 428 14.52 -4.88 -36.83
CA PRO A 428 14.06 -6.22 -37.15
C PRO A 428 15.11 -7.28 -36.76
N ASN A 429 14.75 -8.15 -35.82
CA ASN A 429 15.47 -9.36 -35.40
C ASN A 429 16.92 -9.20 -34.89
N LEU A 430 17.12 -9.47 -33.59
CA LEU A 430 18.15 -10.45 -33.20
C LEU A 430 17.78 -11.12 -31.87
N PHE A 431 17.84 -12.45 -31.86
CA PHE A 431 18.01 -13.24 -30.65
C PHE A 431 19.51 -13.37 -30.33
N ASP A 432 19.79 -13.69 -29.06
CA ASP A 432 21.05 -14.28 -28.55
C ASP A 432 22.18 -13.33 -28.07
N VAL A 433 23.05 -13.92 -27.24
CA VAL A 433 24.18 -13.36 -26.47
C VAL A 433 23.75 -12.48 -25.29
N GLY A 434 24.25 -12.64 -24.06
CA GLY A 434 25.36 -13.47 -23.55
C GLY A 434 26.21 -12.64 -22.58
N LYS A 435 26.83 -13.29 -21.58
CA LYS A 435 27.56 -12.61 -20.48
C LYS A 435 28.52 -11.50 -20.95
N ALA A 436 28.42 -10.32 -20.35
CA ALA A 436 29.49 -9.32 -20.37
C ALA A 436 29.68 -8.71 -18.97
N VAL A 437 30.88 -8.90 -18.40
CA VAL A 437 31.39 -8.08 -17.28
C VAL A 437 32.10 -6.89 -17.92
N LEU A 438 31.74 -5.66 -17.57
CA LEU A 438 32.42 -4.46 -18.08
C LEU A 438 32.71 -3.45 -16.97
N ASN A 439 33.99 -3.08 -16.88
CA ASN A 439 34.50 -1.98 -16.07
C ASN A 439 34.21 -0.63 -16.75
N CYS A 440 34.28 0.44 -15.97
CA CYS A 440 34.04 1.81 -16.40
C CYS A 440 35.08 2.38 -17.39
N THR A 441 34.91 2.11 -18.69
CA THR A 441 35.40 2.98 -19.78
C THR A 441 34.39 2.98 -20.95
N ARG A 442 34.07 4.18 -21.47
CA ARG A 442 32.99 4.44 -22.44
C ARG A 442 33.03 3.51 -23.67
N PRO A 443 31.86 3.07 -24.14
CA PRO A 443 31.32 3.63 -25.40
C PRO A 443 29.99 4.37 -25.24
N SER A 444 29.67 5.22 -26.20
CA SER A 444 28.44 6.03 -26.26
C SER A 444 27.19 5.19 -26.53
N LEU A 445 26.16 5.31 -25.67
CA LEU A 445 24.83 4.75 -25.88
C LEU A 445 23.75 5.85 -25.80
N GLY A 446 22.79 5.84 -26.73
CA GLY A 446 21.62 6.74 -26.73
C GLY A 446 20.53 6.27 -25.78
N ILE A 447 19.73 7.21 -25.26
CA ILE A 447 18.87 7.00 -24.09
C ILE A 447 17.41 7.40 -24.36
N ALA A 448 16.46 6.60 -23.86
CA ALA A 448 15.07 7.05 -23.68
C ALA A 448 14.84 7.60 -22.28
N ILE A 449 14.01 8.65 -22.23
CA ILE A 449 13.20 8.98 -21.06
C ILE A 449 11.76 9.19 -21.57
N PRO A 450 10.72 8.76 -20.84
CA PRO A 450 9.35 9.12 -21.18
C PRO A 450 9.21 10.64 -21.32
N ALA A 451 8.56 11.07 -22.40
CA ALA A 451 8.24 12.48 -22.69
C ALA A 451 7.64 13.14 -21.44
#